data_AF-A0A1V3IPE7-F1
#
_entry.id   AF-A0A1V3IPE7-F1
#
_cell.length_a   1.000
_cell.length_b   1.000
_cell.length_c   1.000
_cell.angle_alpha   90.00
_cell.angle_beta   90.00
_cell.angle_gamma   90.00
#
_symmetry.space_group_name_H-M   'P 1'
#
loop_
_entity.id
_entity.type
_entity.pdbx_description
1 polymer ?
#
loop_
_entity_poly.entity_id
_entity_poly.type
_entity_poly.pdbx_seq_one_letter_code
_entity_poly.pdbx_strand_id
1 'polypeptide(L)'
;MKHSSMPTKFSGFAWGLAVFCMPVLLWPLALLVSTGFAKNPALTEEQINLFSTLFWIYPFVLAIIARLLYKLRQKHPKLAVHLLGLSAVGFYGTLIYILA
;
A
#
# COMPACT_ATOMS: atom_id res chain seq x y z
N MET A 1 -1.32 -33.83 -28.49
CA MET A 1 -0.59 -32.63 -28.03
C MET A 1 -1.20 -32.19 -26.70
N LYS A 2 -0.40 -32.15 -25.63
CA LYS A 2 -0.87 -31.91 -24.25
C LYS A 2 -1.03 -30.40 -24.05
N HIS A 3 -2.27 -29.91 -23.98
CA HIS A 3 -2.55 -28.50 -23.74
C HIS A 3 -2.08 -28.16 -22.31
N SER A 4 -0.89 -27.58 -22.19
CA SER A 4 -0.34 -27.11 -20.92
C SER A 4 -1.14 -25.88 -20.51
N SER A 5 -2.24 -26.10 -19.78
CA SER A 5 -2.94 -25.06 -19.06
C SER A 5 -2.05 -24.57 -17.93
N MET A 6 -1.10 -23.68 -18.25
CA MET A 6 -0.51 -22.84 -17.22
C MET A 6 -1.67 -22.13 -16.50
N PRO A 7 -1.68 -22.04 -15.16
CA PRO A 7 -2.65 -21.25 -14.42
C PRO A 7 -2.33 -19.76 -14.58
N THR A 8 -2.28 -19.27 -15.81
CA THR A 8 -2.19 -17.85 -16.14
C THR A 8 -3.58 -17.26 -15.99
N LYS A 9 -3.91 -16.82 -14.77
CA LYS A 9 -4.81 -15.70 -14.51
C LYS A 9 -4.73 -15.34 -13.03
N PHE A 10 -3.58 -14.79 -12.62
CA PHE A 10 -3.62 -13.87 -11.49
C PHE A 10 -4.64 -12.79 -11.86
N SER A 11 -5.78 -12.79 -11.16
CA SER A 11 -6.88 -11.85 -11.38
C SER A 11 -6.35 -10.42 -11.30
N GLY A 12 -6.82 -9.49 -12.13
CA GLY A 12 -6.42 -8.06 -12.06
C GLY A 12 -6.54 -7.48 -10.64
N PHE A 13 -7.42 -8.04 -9.80
CA PHE A 13 -7.47 -7.74 -8.38
C PHE A 13 -6.20 -8.11 -7.61
N ALA A 14 -5.58 -9.25 -7.87
CA ALA A 14 -4.35 -9.67 -7.19
C ALA A 14 -3.18 -8.75 -7.56
N TRP A 15 -3.13 -8.30 -8.83
CA TRP A 15 -2.21 -7.25 -9.26
C TRP A 15 -2.51 -5.91 -8.57
N GLY A 16 -3.77 -5.51 -8.50
CA GLY A 16 -4.19 -4.32 -7.75
C GLY A 16 -3.83 -4.40 -6.26
N LEU A 17 -3.97 -5.58 -5.65
CA LEU A 17 -3.63 -5.81 -4.24
C LEU A 17 -2.12 -5.76 -4.04
N ALA A 18 -1.35 -6.30 -4.99
CA ALA A 18 0.11 -6.25 -4.99
C ALA A 18 0.60 -4.80 -5.15
N VAL A 19 0.01 -4.02 -6.05
CA VAL A 19 0.29 -2.59 -6.19
C VAL A 19 -0.11 -1.84 -4.92
N PHE A 20 -1.27 -2.12 -4.35
CA PHE A 20 -1.67 -1.52 -3.07
C PHE A 20 -0.68 -1.84 -1.95
N CYS A 21 -0.17 -3.08 -1.89
CA CYS A 21 0.86 -3.51 -0.92
C CYS A 21 2.29 -3.16 -1.32
N MET A 22 2.52 -2.60 -2.51
CA MET A 22 3.86 -2.23 -2.98
C MET A 22 4.61 -1.26 -2.05
N PRO A 23 3.97 -0.27 -1.38
CA PRO A 23 4.69 0.61 -0.48
C PRO A 23 5.24 -0.13 0.76
N VAL A 24 4.88 -1.40 1.00
CA VAL A 24 5.43 -2.18 2.13
C VAL A 24 6.91 -2.44 1.88
N LEU A 25 7.30 -2.54 0.60
CA LEU A 25 8.69 -2.62 0.17
C LEU A 25 9.45 -1.32 0.41
N LEU A 26 8.74 -0.19 0.56
CA LEU A 26 9.34 1.09 0.91
C LEU A 26 9.58 1.24 2.41
N TRP A 27 9.19 0.27 3.26
CA TRP A 27 9.52 0.29 4.69
C TRP A 27 11.01 0.53 4.97
N PRO A 28 11.97 -0.24 4.41
CA PRO A 28 13.39 0.05 4.63
C PRO A 28 13.80 1.45 4.15
N LEU A 29 13.15 1.96 3.09
CA LEU A 29 13.33 3.33 2.61
C LEU A 29 12.72 4.36 3.57
N ALA A 30 11.64 4.02 4.28
CA ALA A 30 11.04 4.88 5.29
C ALA A 30 11.99 5.11 6.47
N LEU A 31 12.82 4.11 6.82
CA LEU A 31 13.89 4.29 7.81
C LEU A 31 14.92 5.31 7.31
N LEU A 32 15.31 5.23 6.03
CA LEU A 32 16.20 6.23 5.42
C LEU A 32 15.55 7.62 5.35
N VAL A 33 14.30 7.70 4.93
CA VAL A 33 13.54 8.94 4.77
C VAL A 33 13.28 9.61 6.13
N SER A 34 13.06 8.83 7.19
CA SER A 34 12.97 9.35 8.57
C SER A 34 14.25 10.09 8.97
N THR A 35 15.43 9.56 8.61
CA THR A 35 16.71 10.28 8.83
C THR A 35 16.89 11.52 7.94
N GLY A 36 16.26 11.54 6.76
CA GLY A 36 16.22 12.70 5.87
C GLY A 36 15.29 13.81 6.36
N PHE A 37 14.14 13.45 6.94
CA PHE A 37 13.23 14.39 7.58
C PHE A 37 13.84 15.03 8.84
N ALA A 38 14.58 14.27 9.65
CA ALA A 38 15.31 14.80 10.81
C ALA A 38 16.37 15.85 10.45
N LYS A 39 16.82 15.89 9.18
CA LYS A 39 17.79 16.88 8.68
C LYS A 39 17.12 18.08 8.00
N ASN A 40 15.81 18.07 7.82
CA ASN A 40 15.07 19.18 7.22
C ASN A 40 14.57 20.14 8.31
N PRO A 41 15.11 21.38 8.40
CA PRO A 41 14.71 22.35 9.41
C PRO A 41 13.29 22.92 9.22
N ALA A 42 12.60 22.55 8.13
CA ALA A 42 11.25 22.99 7.80
C ALA A 42 10.14 22.13 8.43
N LEU A 43 10.47 20.98 9.02
CA LEU A 43 9.49 20.07 9.64
C LEU A 43 9.60 20.10 11.16
N THR A 44 8.47 20.31 11.82
CA THR A 44 8.35 20.26 13.28
C THR A 44 8.58 18.83 13.77
N GLU A 45 9.23 18.64 14.91
CA GLU A 45 9.48 17.30 15.46
C GLU A 45 8.22 16.45 15.63
N GLU A 46 7.08 17.08 15.94
CA GLU A 46 5.78 16.40 15.98
C GLU A 46 5.37 15.78 14.63
N GLN A 47 5.59 16.49 13.52
CA GLN A 47 5.30 15.95 12.18
C GLN A 47 6.20 14.75 11.88
N ILE A 48 7.48 14.83 12.22
CA ILE A 48 8.45 13.75 12.01
C ILE A 48 8.07 12.50 12.81
N ASN A 49 7.61 12.70 14.05
CA ASN A 49 7.23 11.61 14.94
C ASN A 49 5.91 10.95 14.50
N LEU A 50 4.93 11.75 14.06
CA LEU A 50 3.68 11.26 13.44
C LEU A 50 3.96 10.49 12.15
N PHE A 51 4.77 11.05 11.25
CA PHE A 51 5.14 10.39 9.99
C PHE A 51 5.88 9.07 10.24
N SER A 52 6.84 9.05 11.17
CA SER A 52 7.60 7.84 11.51
C SER A 52 6.68 6.78 12.12
N THR A 53 5.79 7.17 13.03
CA THR A 53 4.81 6.25 13.65
C THR A 53 3.86 5.67 12.60
N LEU A 54 3.33 6.52 11.71
CA LEU A 54 2.43 6.09 10.64
C LEU A 54 3.12 5.17 9.65
N PHE A 55 4.35 5.47 9.21
CA PHE A 55 5.11 4.62 8.30
C PHE A 55 5.45 3.26 8.91
N TRP A 56 5.61 3.18 10.24
CA TRP A 56 5.88 1.93 10.94
C TRP A 56 4.65 1.02 11.05
N ILE A 57 3.46 1.59 11.28
CA ILE A 57 2.22 0.84 11.49
C ILE A 57 1.43 0.58 10.19
N TYR A 58 1.61 1.45 9.20
CA TYR A 58 1.16 1.36 7.81
C TYR A 58 1.17 -0.06 7.20
N PRO A 59 2.28 -0.83 7.25
CA PRO A 59 2.39 -2.12 6.57
C PRO A 59 1.56 -3.21 7.27
N PHE A 60 1.40 -3.13 8.60
CA PHE A 60 0.46 -3.97 9.33
C PHE A 60 -0.98 -3.65 8.95
N VAL A 61 -1.32 -2.36 8.86
CA VAL A 61 -2.64 -1.90 8.42
C VAL A 61 -2.94 -2.40 7.00
N LEU A 62 -1.99 -2.29 6.07
CA LEU A 62 -2.16 -2.81 4.73
C LEU A 62 -2.33 -4.32 4.69
N ALA A 63 -1.56 -5.08 5.48
CA ALA A 63 -1.71 -6.52 5.56
C ALA A 63 -3.12 -6.91 6.04
N ILE A 64 -3.65 -6.20 7.04
CA ILE A 64 -5.02 -6.39 7.54
C ILE A 64 -6.04 -6.06 6.45
N ILE A 65 -5.93 -4.89 5.81
CA ILE A 65 -6.84 -4.45 4.73
C ILE A 65 -6.79 -5.46 3.57
N ALA A 66 -5.61 -5.90 3.15
CA ALA A 66 -5.42 -6.89 2.09
C ALA A 66 -6.12 -8.22 2.44
N ARG A 67 -5.99 -8.70 3.68
CA ARG A 67 -6.73 -9.89 4.17
C ARG A 67 -8.23 -9.68 4.13
N LEU A 68 -8.70 -8.51 4.58
CA LEU A 68 -10.11 -8.16 4.62
C LEU A 68 -10.71 -8.08 3.21
N LEU A 69 -10.02 -7.43 2.29
CA LEU A 69 -10.38 -7.35 0.88
C LEU A 69 -10.33 -8.72 0.20
N TYR A 70 -9.39 -9.59 0.56
CA TYR A 70 -9.33 -10.95 0.05
C TYR A 70 -10.56 -11.76 0.48
N LYS A 71 -10.94 -11.68 1.76
CA LYS A 71 -12.18 -12.28 2.29
C LYS A 71 -13.43 -11.66 1.65
N LEU A 72 -13.46 -10.33 1.52
CA LEU A 72 -14.59 -9.60 0.96
C LEU A 72 -14.79 -9.96 -0.52
N ARG A 73 -13.70 -10.12 -1.28
CA ARG A 73 -13.75 -10.55 -2.69
C ARG A 73 -14.41 -11.92 -2.87
N GLN A 74 -14.26 -12.85 -1.91
CA GLN A 74 -14.94 -14.15 -1.98
C GLN A 74 -16.46 -14.02 -1.88
N LYS A 75 -16.98 -13.01 -1.17
CA LYS A 75 -18.43 -12.74 -1.07
C LYS A 75 -18.93 -11.75 -2.13
N HIS A 76 -18.17 -10.70 -2.40
CA HIS A 76 -18.54 -9.58 -3.28
C HIS A 76 -17.32 -9.06 -4.07
N PRO A 77 -16.99 -9.68 -5.22
CA PRO A 77 -15.78 -9.34 -5.97
C PRO A 77 -15.80 -7.91 -6.56
N LYS A 78 -16.96 -7.41 -6.99
CA LYS A 78 -17.09 -6.05 -7.56
C LYS A 78 -16.81 -4.95 -6.53
N LEU A 79 -17.35 -5.08 -5.32
CA LEU A 79 -17.13 -4.11 -4.24
C LEU A 79 -15.68 -4.09 -3.79
N ALA A 80 -15.04 -5.26 -3.65
CA ALA A 80 -13.65 -5.35 -3.22
C ALA A 80 -12.70 -4.64 -4.22
N VAL A 81 -12.94 -4.75 -5.52
CA VAL A 81 -12.16 -4.03 -6.55
C VAL A 81 -12.36 -2.52 -6.44
N HIS A 82 -13.60 -2.06 -6.24
CA HIS A 82 -13.90 -0.64 -6.16
C HIS A 82 -13.29 0.01 -4.92
N LEU A 83 -13.37 -0.68 -3.77
CA LEU A 83 -12.75 -0.24 -2.52
C LEU A 83 -11.22 -0.19 -2.63
N LEU A 84 -10.62 -1.21 -3.26
CA LEU A 84 -9.19 -1.27 -3.51
C LEU A 84 -8.71 -0.12 -4.41
N GLY A 85 -9.46 0.17 -5.48
CA GLY A 85 -9.17 1.28 -6.36
C GLY A 85 -9.27 2.62 -5.63
N LEU A 86 -10.33 2.83 -4.86
CA LEU A 86 -10.52 4.06 -4.09
C LEU A 86 -9.42 4.26 -3.05
N SER A 87 -9.05 3.19 -2.31
CA SER A 87 -7.98 3.26 -1.32
C SER A 87 -6.61 3.46 -1.96
N ALA A 88 -6.35 2.84 -3.11
CA ALA A 88 -5.11 3.03 -3.85
C ALA A 88 -4.98 4.47 -4.37
N VAL A 89 -6.02 5.02 -4.99
CA VAL A 89 -5.99 6.40 -5.51
C VAL A 89 -5.78 7.40 -4.38
N GLY A 90 -6.47 7.24 -3.24
CA GLY A 90 -6.26 8.10 -2.08
C GLY A 90 -4.83 7.99 -1.55
N PHE A 91 -4.33 6.78 -1.34
CA PHE A 91 -3.00 6.56 -0.78
C PHE A 91 -1.88 7.07 -1.69
N TYR A 92 -1.92 6.72 -2.98
CA TYR A 92 -0.91 7.17 -3.95
C TYR A 92 -1.02 8.67 -4.23
N GLY A 93 -2.22 9.25 -4.23
CA GLY A 93 -2.42 10.69 -4.35
C GLY A 93 -1.79 11.44 -3.18
N THR A 94 -1.98 10.97 -1.95
CA THR A 94 -1.33 11.54 -0.76
C THR A 94 0.18 11.38 -0.79
N LEU A 95 0.70 10.22 -1.21
CA LEU A 95 2.14 10.02 -1.36
C LEU A 95 2.77 10.97 -2.38
N ILE A 96 2.13 11.14 -3.55
CA ILE A 96 2.59 12.09 -4.57
C ILE A 96 2.54 13.51 -4.03
N TYR A 97 1.47 13.88 -3.32
CA TYR A 97 1.35 15.21 -2.72
C TYR A 97 2.44 15.51 -1.68
N ILE A 98 2.86 14.51 -0.91
CA ILE A 98 3.95 14.67 0.07
C ILE A 98 5.32 14.73 -0.62
N LEU A 99 5.48 14.05 -1.76
CA LEU A 99 6.74 13.98 -2.50
C LEU A 99 6.95 15.17 -3.45
N ALA A 100 5.88 15.81 -3.92
CA ALA A 100 5.88 16.98 -4.81
C ALA A 100 6.19 18.27 -4.06
#